data_AF-A0AAU6KKL6-F1
#
_entry.id   AF-A0AAU6KKL6-F1
#
_cell.length_a   1.000
_cell.length_b   1.000
_cell.length_c   1.000
_cell.angle_alpha   90.00
_cell.angle_beta   90.00
_cell.angle_gamma   90.00
#
_symmetry.space_group_name_H-M   'P 1'
#
loop_
_entity.id
_entity.type
_entity.pdbx_description
1 polymer ?
#
loop_
_entity_poly.entity_id
_entity_poly.type
_entity_poly.pdbx_seq_one_letter_code
_entity_poly.pdbx_strand_id
1 'polypeptide(L)'
;MPTGTPTDHSPRDRFGPDRRAPGLPGSPNEATDVLALADRLFRWADARDWAGPDPYDGLTGPLGRLAVHRVLRQALLQTVKRSRIDLRPVLGIQPLRTATAVGTAAGACARLSASPVWRERALRLGRSAAAEQLSGRHAGLWRYEFDVQTRWAYYPASVPNLVATTFCADGCLDTGTLDDEAVRSLARGLLEHLYNGEFFTYTPASDVLVHNANLMGAALAARLAHTGTLPAALANRLTDAAHGAVEVSLDGQRPDGSWPYGRGPRLGWVDGFHTGYVLLRLEQAGTLLGVDVRRPLERGVAHYLRHLFDGPLPRYFADGRSRRDPNNDATAVRMTAWATQHGFVRAGFSRAVLAAVVHRYPGLGTDTRAGGSPRNRSLWESPRWSAAPLLDALTALHAVLPGGPHPAAPAAAQPTTAAS
;
A
#
# COMPACT_ATOMS: atom_id res chain seq x y z
N MET A 1 14.07 50.06 32.25
CA MET A 1 13.37 50.03 30.95
C MET A 1 13.95 48.88 30.12
N PRO A 2 13.35 47.67 30.14
CA PRO A 2 13.90 46.54 29.43
C PRO A 2 13.45 46.52 27.96
N THR A 3 14.39 46.10 27.12
CA THR A 3 14.32 45.95 25.66
C THR A 3 13.43 44.77 25.25
N GLY A 4 12.43 45.03 24.41
CA GLY A 4 11.55 44.00 23.86
C GLY A 4 12.14 43.32 22.63
N THR A 5 12.21 41.99 22.66
CA THR A 5 12.39 41.10 21.50
C THR A 5 11.03 40.74 20.88
N PRO A 6 10.93 40.56 19.54
CA PRO A 6 9.68 40.21 18.88
C PRO A 6 9.30 38.74 19.14
N THR A 7 8.05 38.51 19.49
CA THR A 7 7.45 37.17 19.64
C THR A 7 7.17 36.55 18.27
N ASP A 8 7.88 35.47 17.94
CA ASP A 8 7.56 34.57 16.83
C ASP A 8 6.31 33.74 17.19
N HIS A 9 5.18 34.04 16.53
CA HIS A 9 3.98 33.22 16.57
C HIS A 9 4.07 32.08 15.54
N SER A 10 4.93 31.10 15.81
CA SER A 10 4.99 29.84 15.05
C SER A 10 4.18 28.74 15.77
N PRO A 11 3.26 28.01 15.11
CA PRO A 11 2.49 26.93 15.73
C PRO A 11 3.34 25.66 15.87
N ARG A 12 4.37 25.69 16.72
CA ARG A 12 5.32 24.58 16.92
C ARG A 12 4.93 23.58 18.03
N ASP A 13 3.85 23.80 18.78
CA ASP A 13 3.50 22.95 19.94
C ASP A 13 2.28 22.03 19.79
N ARG A 14 1.93 21.57 18.57
CA ARG A 14 0.79 20.63 18.40
C ARG A 14 1.12 19.14 18.45
N PHE A 15 2.39 18.77 18.58
CA PHE A 15 2.80 17.35 18.63
C PHE A 15 4.00 17.17 19.56
N GLY A 16 3.79 17.36 20.86
CA GLY A 16 4.77 16.97 21.88
C GLY A 16 4.96 15.43 21.92
N PRO A 17 6.14 14.94 22.34
CA PRO A 17 6.39 13.51 22.48
C PRO A 17 5.45 12.93 23.55
N ASP A 18 4.73 11.87 23.19
CA ASP A 18 3.92 11.11 24.12
C ASP A 18 4.87 10.38 25.10
N ARG A 19 5.25 11.03 26.20
CA ARG A 19 6.14 10.50 27.25
C ARG A 19 5.48 9.44 28.14
N ARG A 20 4.49 8.74 27.62
CA ARG A 20 3.89 7.55 28.25
C ARG A 20 3.92 6.43 27.23
N ALA A 21 5.07 5.80 27.06
CA ALA A 21 5.11 4.39 26.74
C ALA A 21 4.92 3.66 28.08
N PRO A 22 3.73 3.13 28.40
CA PRO A 22 3.61 2.23 29.53
C PRO A 22 4.42 0.98 29.20
N GLY A 23 5.12 0.46 30.20
CA GLY A 23 5.81 -0.83 30.12
C GLY A 23 4.86 -1.94 29.62
N LEU A 24 5.47 -2.95 29.02
CA LEU A 24 4.84 -4.18 28.54
C LEU A 24 3.97 -4.80 29.65
N PRO A 25 2.67 -5.02 29.37
CA PRO A 25 2.21 -6.40 29.40
C PRO A 25 1.22 -6.70 28.27
N GLY A 26 1.72 -7.31 27.20
CA GLY A 26 0.95 -8.12 26.26
C GLY A 26 1.58 -9.50 26.22
N SER A 27 0.79 -10.57 26.14
CA SER A 27 1.34 -11.93 26.18
C SER A 27 2.23 -12.18 24.94
N PRO A 28 3.43 -12.75 25.11
CA PRO A 28 4.34 -13.09 24.00
C PRO A 28 3.73 -13.98 22.90
N ASN A 29 2.57 -14.61 23.15
CA ASN A 29 2.01 -15.66 22.31
C ASN A 29 1.31 -15.16 21.03
N GLU A 30 0.65 -13.99 21.01
CA GLU A 30 -0.08 -13.54 19.80
C GLU A 30 0.84 -13.13 18.64
N ALA A 31 2.05 -12.62 18.94
CA ALA A 31 3.07 -12.31 17.93
C ALA A 31 3.90 -13.53 17.50
N THR A 32 3.71 -14.68 18.17
CA THR A 32 4.46 -15.90 17.89
C THR A 32 3.79 -16.73 16.79
N ASP A 33 2.46 -16.71 16.70
CA ASP A 33 1.68 -17.38 15.64
C ASP A 33 1.14 -16.38 14.61
N VAL A 34 2.01 -16.00 13.67
CA VAL A 34 1.72 -15.06 12.59
C VAL A 34 0.55 -15.52 11.71
N LEU A 35 0.41 -16.83 11.49
CA LEU A 35 -0.63 -17.38 10.64
C LEU A 35 -2.01 -17.32 11.31
N ALA A 36 -2.09 -17.63 12.61
CA ALA A 36 -3.33 -17.46 13.36
C ALA A 36 -3.79 -15.99 13.41
N LEU A 37 -2.84 -15.05 13.52
CA LEU A 37 -3.15 -13.61 13.45
C LEU A 37 -3.67 -13.21 12.06
N ALA A 38 -3.05 -13.72 10.99
CA ALA A 38 -3.52 -13.49 9.62
C ALA A 38 -4.93 -14.04 9.39
N ASP A 39 -5.22 -15.26 9.86
CA ASP A 39 -6.55 -15.87 9.77
C ASP A 39 -7.62 -15.08 10.54
N ARG A 40 -7.30 -14.64 11.76
CA ARG A 40 -8.21 -13.81 12.57
C ARG A 40 -8.52 -12.49 11.88
N LEU A 41 -7.49 -11.80 11.37
CA LEU A 41 -7.65 -10.54 10.66
C LEU A 41 -8.46 -10.71 9.38
N PHE A 42 -8.20 -11.78 8.62
CA PHE A 42 -8.98 -12.14 7.44
C PHE A 42 -10.46 -12.30 7.80
N ARG A 43 -10.80 -13.16 8.78
CA ARG A 43 -12.19 -13.41 9.16
C ARG A 43 -12.92 -12.15 9.62
N TRP A 44 -12.22 -11.29 10.35
CA TRP A 44 -12.76 -10.01 10.81
C TRP A 44 -13.12 -9.08 9.64
N ALA A 45 -12.26 -8.98 8.62
CA ALA A 45 -12.48 -8.14 7.44
C ALA A 45 -13.52 -8.76 6.49
N ASP A 46 -13.47 -10.07 6.30
CA ASP A 46 -14.37 -10.84 5.43
C ASP A 46 -15.82 -10.83 5.97
N ALA A 47 -16.00 -10.90 7.29
CA ALA A 47 -17.31 -10.75 7.94
C ALA A 47 -17.94 -9.36 7.73
N ARG A 48 -17.17 -8.38 7.27
CA ARG A 48 -17.60 -7.01 6.95
C ARG A 48 -17.64 -6.75 5.45
N ASP A 49 -17.52 -7.80 4.63
CA ASP A 49 -17.37 -7.71 3.17
C ASP A 49 -16.31 -6.68 2.75
N TRP A 50 -15.23 -6.60 3.51
CA TRP A 50 -14.14 -5.63 3.29
C TRP A 50 -14.61 -4.17 3.23
N ALA A 51 -15.78 -3.88 3.82
CA ALA A 51 -16.33 -2.54 3.96
C ALA A 51 -15.96 -1.95 5.33
N GLY A 52 -15.63 -0.66 5.33
CA GLY A 52 -15.26 0.01 6.56
C GLY A 52 -14.89 1.47 6.37
N PRO A 53 -14.43 2.12 7.44
CA PRO A 53 -13.96 3.49 7.38
C PRO A 53 -12.68 3.65 6.54
N ASP A 54 -12.52 4.82 5.93
CA ASP A 54 -11.35 5.24 5.15
C ASP A 54 -10.87 6.64 5.56
N PRO A 55 -9.55 6.94 5.52
CA PRO A 55 -9.05 8.29 5.73
C PRO A 55 -9.62 9.37 4.81
N TYR A 56 -10.25 9.00 3.68
CA TYR A 56 -10.81 9.92 2.69
C TYR A 56 -12.35 9.96 2.66
N ASP A 57 -13.01 9.34 3.64
CA ASP A 57 -14.47 9.23 3.73
C ASP A 57 -15.24 10.54 3.84
N GLY A 58 -14.59 11.64 4.26
CA GLY A 58 -15.30 12.90 4.47
C GLY A 58 -16.09 13.39 3.25
N LEU A 59 -15.69 13.00 2.03
CA LEU A 59 -16.35 13.41 0.79
C LEU A 59 -17.42 12.42 0.28
N THR A 60 -17.59 11.26 0.90
CA THR A 60 -18.52 10.23 0.41
C THR A 60 -19.96 10.45 0.89
N GLY A 61 -20.14 11.19 1.99
CA GLY A 61 -21.45 11.52 2.55
C GLY A 61 -22.16 12.70 1.84
N PRO A 62 -23.41 13.01 2.22
CA PRO A 62 -24.20 14.08 1.62
C PRO A 62 -23.52 15.45 1.61
N LEU A 63 -22.78 15.80 2.69
CA LEU A 63 -22.04 17.06 2.77
C LEU A 63 -20.87 17.14 1.78
N GLY A 64 -20.33 15.99 1.36
CA GLY A 64 -19.28 15.93 0.34
C GLY A 64 -19.74 16.52 -0.99
N ARG A 65 -21.02 16.36 -1.33
CA ARG A 65 -21.63 16.93 -2.56
C ARG A 65 -21.65 18.46 -2.54
N LEU A 66 -21.68 19.07 -1.37
CA LEU A 66 -21.66 20.53 -1.18
C LEU A 66 -20.23 21.08 -1.14
N ALA A 67 -19.22 20.23 -0.91
CA ALA A 67 -17.81 20.62 -0.87
C ALA A 67 -17.24 20.80 -2.28
N VAL A 68 -17.70 21.83 -3.01
CA VAL A 68 -17.24 22.12 -4.38
C VAL A 68 -15.84 22.72 -4.43
N HIS A 69 -15.46 23.53 -3.42
CA HIS A 69 -14.17 24.19 -3.37
C HIS A 69 -13.10 23.36 -2.64
N ARG A 70 -11.85 23.42 -3.11
CA ARG A 70 -10.72 22.63 -2.56
C ARG A 70 -10.57 22.75 -1.04
N VAL A 71 -10.79 23.95 -0.49
CA VAL A 71 -10.65 24.23 0.95
C VAL A 71 -11.74 23.53 1.75
N LEU A 72 -12.98 23.53 1.26
CA LEU A 72 -14.10 22.84 1.90
C LEU A 72 -13.88 21.33 1.89
N ARG A 73 -13.41 20.79 0.75
CA ARG A 73 -13.06 19.37 0.66
C ARG A 73 -11.99 18.98 1.68
N GLN A 74 -10.92 19.77 1.76
CA GLN A 74 -9.84 19.55 2.73
C GLN A 74 -10.34 19.68 4.17
N ALA A 75 -11.16 20.70 4.47
CA ALA A 75 -11.71 20.92 5.80
C ALA A 75 -12.57 19.71 6.23
N LEU A 76 -13.47 19.26 5.37
CA LEU A 76 -14.36 18.12 5.64
C LEU A 76 -13.56 16.83 5.83
N LEU A 77 -12.64 16.52 4.92
CA LEU A 77 -11.74 15.37 5.04
C LEU A 77 -10.94 15.38 6.34
N GLN A 78 -10.29 16.51 6.67
CA GLN A 78 -9.47 16.59 7.87
C GLN A 78 -10.32 16.58 9.15
N THR A 79 -11.55 17.10 9.11
CA THR A 79 -12.48 17.07 10.24
C THR A 79 -12.89 15.64 10.56
N VAL A 80 -13.34 14.88 9.56
CA VAL A 80 -13.68 13.46 9.74
C VAL A 80 -12.46 12.65 10.14
N LYS A 81 -11.33 12.81 9.44
CA LYS A 81 -10.11 12.04 9.68
C LYS A 81 -9.50 12.26 11.06
N ARG A 82 -9.54 13.49 11.59
CA ARG A 82 -8.86 13.85 12.85
C ARG A 82 -9.78 13.90 14.06
N SER A 83 -11.08 13.67 13.86
CA SER A 83 -12.03 13.63 14.96
C SER A 83 -11.70 12.51 15.96
N ARG A 84 -11.93 12.79 17.24
CA ARG A 84 -11.73 11.81 18.34
C ARG A 84 -12.91 10.84 18.48
N ILE A 85 -14.06 11.23 17.94
CA ILE A 85 -15.24 10.38 17.82
C ILE A 85 -15.50 10.12 16.34
N ASP A 86 -16.06 8.97 16.01
CA ASP A 86 -16.38 8.68 14.61
C ASP A 86 -17.57 9.54 14.17
N LEU A 87 -17.30 10.53 13.31
CA LEU A 87 -18.32 11.43 12.78
C LEU A 87 -19.11 10.81 11.63
N ARG A 88 -18.63 9.71 11.04
CA ARG A 88 -19.25 9.10 9.86
C ARG A 88 -20.74 8.79 10.04
N PRO A 89 -21.19 8.18 11.15
CA PRO A 89 -22.62 7.88 11.33
C PRO A 89 -23.49 9.14 11.34
N VAL A 90 -23.04 10.20 12.03
CA VAL A 90 -23.78 11.47 12.13
C VAL A 90 -23.79 12.23 10.81
N LEU A 91 -22.71 12.13 10.03
CA LEU A 91 -22.59 12.75 8.71
C LEU A 91 -23.21 11.93 7.58
N GLY A 92 -23.88 10.81 7.90
CA GLY A 92 -24.48 9.91 6.92
C GLY A 92 -23.46 9.24 6.00
N ILE A 93 -22.19 9.16 6.41
CA ILE A 93 -21.14 8.46 5.68
C ILE A 93 -21.26 6.97 5.99
N GLN A 94 -21.50 6.17 4.95
CA GLN A 94 -21.62 4.73 5.07
C GLN A 94 -20.25 4.04 4.97
N PRO A 95 -20.04 2.91 5.67
CA PRO A 95 -18.89 2.05 5.43
C PRO A 95 -18.79 1.68 3.95
N LEU A 96 -17.59 1.81 3.38
CA LEU A 96 -17.38 1.62 1.95
C LEU A 96 -16.51 0.39 1.71
N ARG A 97 -17.03 -0.50 0.87
CA ARG A 97 -16.25 -1.59 0.29
C ARG A 97 -15.30 -1.03 -0.75
N THR A 98 -14.05 -1.47 -0.74
CA THR A 98 -13.04 -0.98 -1.70
C THR A 98 -12.36 -2.13 -2.42
N ALA A 99 -12.33 -2.05 -3.75
CA ALA A 99 -11.66 -3.02 -4.60
C ALA A 99 -10.19 -3.15 -4.25
N THR A 100 -9.54 -2.04 -3.86
CA THR A 100 -8.13 -2.04 -3.41
C THR A 100 -7.90 -2.93 -2.19
N ALA A 101 -8.81 -2.92 -1.20
CA ALA A 101 -8.71 -3.79 -0.03
C ALA A 101 -8.86 -5.26 -0.43
N VAL A 102 -9.88 -5.55 -1.25
CA VAL A 102 -10.19 -6.89 -1.75
C VAL A 102 -9.04 -7.46 -2.59
N GLY A 103 -8.48 -6.68 -3.51
CA GLY A 103 -7.35 -7.07 -4.35
C GLY A 103 -6.07 -7.33 -3.55
N THR A 104 -5.74 -6.43 -2.61
CA THR A 104 -4.59 -6.62 -1.70
C THR A 104 -4.76 -7.91 -0.89
N ALA A 105 -5.97 -8.16 -0.38
CA ALA A 105 -6.27 -9.37 0.37
C ALA A 105 -6.25 -10.64 -0.50
N ALA A 106 -6.65 -10.56 -1.76
CA ALA A 106 -6.56 -11.65 -2.72
C ALA A 106 -5.11 -12.11 -2.90
N GLY A 107 -4.18 -11.18 -3.17
CA GLY A 107 -2.75 -11.47 -3.29
C GLY A 107 -2.15 -12.00 -1.98
N ALA A 108 -2.54 -11.42 -0.84
CA ALA A 108 -2.12 -11.90 0.47
C ALA A 108 -2.55 -13.36 0.73
N CYS A 109 -3.78 -13.74 0.35
CA CYS A 109 -4.28 -15.11 0.44
C CYS A 109 -3.61 -16.04 -0.57
N ALA A 110 -3.34 -15.57 -1.79
CA ALA A 110 -2.72 -16.35 -2.86
C ALA A 110 -1.33 -16.87 -2.46
N ARG A 111 -0.58 -16.10 -1.66
CA ARG A 111 0.70 -16.52 -1.05
C ARG A 111 0.59 -17.78 -0.19
N LEU A 112 -0.60 -18.08 0.34
CA LEU A 112 -0.87 -19.24 1.18
C LEU A 112 -1.72 -20.31 0.47
N SER A 113 -1.87 -20.23 -0.86
CA SER A 113 -2.77 -21.07 -1.68
C SER A 113 -2.44 -22.57 -1.71
N ALA A 114 -1.28 -22.98 -1.20
CA ALA A 114 -0.99 -24.38 -0.91
C ALA A 114 -2.08 -24.99 0.00
N SER A 115 -2.59 -24.20 0.96
CA SER A 115 -3.77 -24.55 1.75
C SER A 115 -5.06 -24.36 0.93
N PRO A 116 -5.94 -25.38 0.83
CA PRO A 116 -7.22 -25.26 0.13
C PRO A 116 -8.09 -24.11 0.64
N VAL A 117 -8.12 -23.88 1.95
CA VAL A 117 -8.89 -22.80 2.59
C VAL A 117 -8.41 -21.44 2.11
N TRP A 118 -7.10 -21.21 2.10
CA TRP A 118 -6.53 -19.93 1.63
C TRP A 118 -6.65 -19.76 0.12
N ARG A 119 -6.56 -20.85 -0.65
CA ARG A 119 -6.80 -20.85 -2.10
C ARG A 119 -8.22 -20.42 -2.44
N GLU A 120 -9.22 -20.97 -1.74
CA GLU A 120 -10.62 -20.60 -1.94
C GLU A 120 -10.86 -19.12 -1.62
N ARG A 121 -10.31 -18.64 -0.50
CA ARG A 121 -10.33 -17.22 -0.11
C ARG A 121 -9.72 -16.35 -1.19
N ALA A 122 -8.54 -16.71 -1.69
CA ALA A 122 -7.83 -15.98 -2.72
C ALA A 122 -8.66 -15.88 -4.01
N LEU A 123 -9.16 -17.02 -4.52
CA LEU A 123 -9.96 -17.06 -5.74
C LEU A 123 -11.27 -16.28 -5.62
N ARG A 124 -11.95 -16.33 -4.46
CA ARG A 124 -13.17 -15.56 -4.21
C ARG A 124 -12.89 -14.06 -4.24
N LEU A 125 -11.87 -13.60 -3.53
CA LEU A 125 -11.50 -12.19 -3.50
C LEU A 125 -10.98 -11.71 -4.86
N GLY A 126 -10.16 -12.51 -5.55
CA GLY A 126 -9.64 -12.21 -6.89
C GLY A 126 -10.76 -12.03 -7.92
N ARG A 127 -11.77 -12.92 -7.93
CA ARG A 127 -12.96 -12.73 -8.78
C ARG A 127 -13.74 -11.48 -8.41
N SER A 128 -13.87 -11.19 -7.12
CA SER A 128 -14.55 -9.98 -6.69
C SER A 128 -13.79 -8.71 -7.07
N ALA A 129 -12.45 -8.71 -7.04
CA ALA A 129 -11.66 -7.57 -7.49
C ALA A 129 -11.72 -7.42 -9.02
N ALA A 130 -11.69 -8.53 -9.77
CA ALA A 130 -11.84 -8.53 -11.23
C ALA A 130 -13.19 -7.93 -11.67
N ALA A 131 -14.27 -8.23 -10.95
CA ALA A 131 -15.60 -7.69 -11.24
C ALA A 131 -15.69 -6.15 -11.10
N GLU A 132 -14.76 -5.52 -10.39
CA GLU A 132 -14.70 -4.07 -10.21
C GLU A 132 -13.86 -3.36 -11.30
N GLN A 133 -13.41 -4.09 -12.33
CA GLN A 133 -12.76 -3.47 -13.48
C GLN A 133 -13.70 -2.47 -14.15
N LEU A 134 -13.14 -1.33 -14.50
CA LEU A 134 -13.81 -0.33 -15.31
C LEU A 134 -14.12 -0.88 -16.70
N SER A 135 -15.15 -0.32 -17.31
CA SER A 135 -15.58 -0.60 -18.68
C SER A 135 -15.53 0.67 -19.54
N GLY A 136 -15.80 0.53 -20.84
CA GLY A 136 -15.81 1.64 -21.79
C GLY A 136 -14.41 2.24 -21.96
N ARG A 137 -14.31 3.58 -21.89
CA ARG A 137 -13.05 4.30 -22.13
C ARG A 137 -11.90 3.79 -21.27
N HIS A 138 -12.14 3.48 -20.00
CA HIS A 138 -11.09 3.10 -19.06
C HIS A 138 -11.06 1.57 -18.82
N ALA A 139 -11.45 0.78 -19.81
CA ALA A 139 -11.58 -0.66 -19.69
C ALA A 139 -10.33 -1.32 -19.07
N GLY A 140 -10.55 -2.24 -18.13
CA GLY A 140 -9.49 -3.04 -17.52
C GLY A 140 -8.76 -2.37 -16.34
N LEU A 141 -9.00 -1.09 -16.06
CA LEU A 141 -8.40 -0.35 -14.93
C LEU A 141 -9.31 -0.35 -13.69
N TRP A 142 -8.77 0.13 -12.55
CA TRP A 142 -9.55 0.37 -11.33
C TRP A 142 -9.44 1.82 -10.88
N ARG A 143 -10.37 2.22 -10.01
CA ARG A 143 -10.44 3.55 -9.40
C ARG A 143 -10.60 3.43 -7.89
N TYR A 144 -10.47 4.55 -7.20
CA TYR A 144 -11.03 4.65 -5.84
C TYR A 144 -12.53 4.88 -5.92
N GLU A 145 -13.26 4.29 -4.99
CA GLU A 145 -14.71 4.42 -4.82
C GLU A 145 -15.11 5.77 -4.19
N PHE A 146 -14.12 6.65 -3.94
CA PHE A 146 -14.27 7.92 -3.25
C PHE A 146 -13.35 8.99 -3.82
N ASP A 147 -13.78 10.24 -3.66
CA ASP A 147 -12.98 11.40 -4.01
C ASP A 147 -11.83 11.59 -3.03
N VAL A 148 -10.68 11.98 -3.55
CA VAL A 148 -9.51 12.28 -2.74
C VAL A 148 -9.07 13.71 -2.97
N GLN A 149 -9.05 14.51 -1.90
CA GLN A 149 -8.44 15.83 -1.90
C GLN A 149 -7.20 15.83 -1.03
N THR A 150 -6.04 15.92 -1.66
CA THR A 150 -4.76 16.12 -0.98
C THR A 150 -4.42 17.61 -0.89
N ARG A 151 -3.25 17.94 -0.33
CA ARG A 151 -2.75 19.32 -0.31
C ARG A 151 -2.34 19.86 -1.69
N TRP A 152 -2.08 18.98 -2.66
CA TRP A 152 -1.50 19.34 -3.95
C TRP A 152 -2.34 18.90 -5.15
N ALA A 153 -3.28 17.97 -4.97
CA ALA A 153 -4.09 17.43 -6.07
C ALA A 153 -5.47 16.96 -5.60
N TYR A 154 -6.37 16.84 -6.56
CA TYR A 154 -7.70 16.26 -6.41
C TYR A 154 -7.86 15.11 -7.38
N TYR A 155 -8.34 13.96 -6.89
CA TYR A 155 -8.58 12.75 -7.66
C TYR A 155 -10.08 12.41 -7.55
N PRO A 156 -10.85 12.56 -8.63
CA PRO A 156 -12.27 12.22 -8.59
C PRO A 156 -12.49 10.70 -8.61
N ALA A 157 -13.53 10.23 -7.94
CA ALA A 157 -13.95 8.82 -7.91
C ALA A 157 -14.45 8.29 -9.27
N SER A 158 -14.43 9.10 -10.33
CA SER A 158 -14.90 8.74 -11.67
C SER A 158 -13.78 8.38 -12.64
N VAL A 159 -12.50 8.53 -12.24
CA VAL A 159 -11.34 8.26 -13.10
C VAL A 159 -10.47 7.14 -12.53
N PRO A 160 -9.71 6.44 -13.39
CA PRO A 160 -8.74 5.45 -12.94
C PRO A 160 -7.70 6.03 -11.97
N ASN A 161 -7.24 5.17 -11.07
CA ASN A 161 -6.13 5.47 -10.19
C ASN A 161 -5.08 4.36 -10.27
N LEU A 162 -3.81 4.71 -10.47
CA LEU A 162 -2.73 3.73 -10.65
C LEU A 162 -2.50 2.87 -9.41
N VAL A 163 -2.62 3.44 -8.21
CA VAL A 163 -2.45 2.69 -6.96
C VAL A 163 -3.61 1.70 -6.78
N ALA A 164 -4.85 2.12 -7.06
CA ALA A 164 -5.99 1.20 -7.03
C ALA A 164 -5.82 0.07 -8.08
N THR A 165 -5.45 0.44 -9.30
CA THR A 165 -5.22 -0.49 -10.41
C THR A 165 -4.16 -1.52 -10.06
N THR A 166 -3.02 -1.10 -9.50
CA THR A 166 -1.90 -2.00 -9.19
C THR A 166 -2.24 -3.00 -8.08
N PHE A 167 -2.88 -2.57 -6.99
CA PHE A 167 -3.31 -3.50 -5.94
C PHE A 167 -4.37 -4.50 -6.41
N CYS A 168 -5.35 -4.06 -7.21
CA CYS A 168 -6.36 -4.97 -7.76
C CYS A 168 -5.77 -5.92 -8.79
N ALA A 169 -4.99 -5.39 -9.74
CA ALA A 169 -4.36 -6.19 -10.78
C ALA A 169 -3.42 -7.25 -10.20
N ASP A 170 -2.56 -6.89 -9.23
CA ASP A 170 -1.68 -7.88 -8.59
C ASP A 170 -2.49 -8.99 -7.93
N GLY A 171 -3.54 -8.64 -7.17
CA GLY A 171 -4.42 -9.64 -6.56
C GLY A 171 -5.03 -10.58 -7.59
N CYS A 172 -5.59 -10.03 -8.68
CA CYS A 172 -6.22 -10.84 -9.72
C CYS A 172 -5.22 -11.70 -10.51
N LEU A 173 -4.03 -11.17 -10.79
CA LEU A 173 -2.95 -11.89 -11.48
C LEU A 173 -2.36 -12.99 -10.59
N ASP A 174 -2.18 -12.75 -9.29
CA ASP A 174 -1.73 -13.75 -8.32
C ASP A 174 -2.73 -14.92 -8.19
N THR A 175 -4.03 -14.64 -8.40
CA THR A 175 -5.10 -15.63 -8.32
C THR A 175 -5.49 -16.24 -9.67
N GLY A 176 -4.96 -15.73 -10.78
CA GLY A 176 -5.35 -16.16 -12.13
C GLY A 176 -6.83 -15.90 -12.45
N THR A 177 -7.41 -14.81 -11.94
CA THR A 177 -8.85 -14.51 -12.09
C THR A 177 -9.16 -13.51 -13.20
N LEU A 178 -8.15 -13.01 -13.90
CA LEU A 178 -8.32 -12.29 -15.17
C LEU A 178 -8.17 -13.28 -16.32
N ASP A 179 -9.08 -13.23 -17.28
CA ASP A 179 -8.89 -13.89 -18.57
C ASP A 179 -7.96 -13.07 -19.49
N ASP A 180 -7.60 -13.64 -20.64
CA ASP A 180 -6.67 -13.01 -21.57
C ASP A 180 -7.16 -11.68 -22.13
N GLU A 181 -8.47 -11.48 -22.27
CA GLU A 181 -9.04 -10.21 -22.74
C GLU A 181 -8.99 -9.14 -21.65
N ALA A 182 -9.25 -9.51 -20.40
CA ALA A 182 -9.13 -8.64 -19.25
C ALA A 182 -7.66 -8.22 -19.01
N VAL A 183 -6.70 -9.14 -19.18
CA VAL A 183 -5.26 -8.84 -19.13
C VAL A 183 -4.87 -7.89 -20.26
N ARG A 184 -5.36 -8.13 -21.47
CA ARG A 184 -5.12 -7.25 -22.63
C ARG A 184 -5.72 -5.85 -22.46
N SER A 185 -6.92 -5.76 -21.90
CA SER A 185 -7.59 -4.49 -21.58
C SER A 185 -6.82 -3.71 -20.52
N LEU A 186 -6.38 -4.38 -19.45
CA LEU A 186 -5.52 -3.79 -18.42
C LEU A 186 -4.21 -3.25 -19.02
N ALA A 187 -3.54 -4.04 -19.87
CA ALA A 187 -2.30 -3.63 -20.53
C ALA A 187 -2.48 -2.37 -21.40
N ARG A 188 -3.53 -2.33 -22.23
CA ARG A 188 -3.86 -1.16 -23.05
C ARG A 188 -4.22 0.05 -22.20
N GLY A 189 -5.13 -0.11 -21.24
CA GLY A 189 -5.56 0.96 -20.35
C GLY A 189 -4.40 1.55 -19.55
N LEU A 190 -3.47 0.73 -19.09
CA LEU A 190 -2.29 1.18 -18.34
C LEU A 190 -1.43 2.12 -19.20
N LEU A 191 -1.13 1.74 -20.44
CA LEU A 191 -0.34 2.55 -21.36
C LEU A 191 -1.08 3.79 -21.88
N GLU A 192 -2.39 3.68 -22.13
CA GLU A 192 -3.17 4.76 -22.74
C GLU A 192 -3.61 5.84 -21.76
N HIS A 193 -3.74 5.51 -20.47
CA HIS A 193 -4.35 6.41 -19.48
C HIS A 193 -3.50 6.68 -18.26
N LEU A 194 -2.52 5.84 -17.94
CA LEU A 194 -1.72 5.97 -16.73
C LEU A 194 -0.22 6.04 -17.03
N TYR A 195 0.17 6.16 -18.29
CA TYR A 195 1.54 6.41 -18.73
C TYR A 195 1.56 7.68 -19.60
N ASN A 196 2.45 8.62 -19.28
CA ASN A 196 2.52 9.91 -19.98
C ASN A 196 3.63 9.98 -21.06
N GLY A 197 4.35 8.88 -21.29
CA GLY A 197 5.52 8.84 -22.18
C GLY A 197 6.86 8.86 -21.47
N GLU A 198 6.93 9.25 -20.19
CA GLU A 198 8.15 9.26 -19.36
C GLU A 198 7.99 8.39 -18.11
N PHE A 199 6.84 8.46 -17.43
CA PHE A 199 6.58 7.74 -16.19
C PHE A 199 5.09 7.40 -16.02
N PHE A 200 4.79 6.47 -15.11
CA PHE A 200 3.41 6.16 -14.75
C PHE A 200 2.84 7.17 -13.75
N THR A 201 1.61 7.64 -14.02
CA THR A 201 0.96 8.75 -13.31
C THR A 201 -0.13 8.25 -12.37
N TYR A 202 -0.44 9.00 -11.30
CA TYR A 202 -1.47 8.59 -10.35
C TYR A 202 -2.87 8.47 -10.95
N THR A 203 -3.19 9.38 -11.87
CA THR A 203 -4.47 9.49 -12.58
C THR A 203 -4.20 10.01 -13.99
N PRO A 204 -5.15 9.89 -14.94
CA PRO A 204 -4.93 10.35 -16.32
C PRO A 204 -4.64 11.85 -16.46
N ALA A 205 -5.06 12.67 -15.50
CA ALA A 205 -4.83 14.12 -15.49
C ALA A 205 -3.57 14.53 -14.70
N SER A 206 -2.84 13.59 -14.10
CA SER A 206 -1.66 13.88 -13.29
C SER A 206 -0.41 14.03 -14.17
N ASP A 207 0.32 15.12 -13.99
CA ASP A 207 1.60 15.42 -14.62
C ASP A 207 2.79 15.39 -13.63
N VAL A 208 2.52 15.03 -12.37
CA VAL A 208 3.52 14.99 -11.30
C VAL A 208 4.10 13.59 -11.16
N LEU A 209 5.43 13.48 -11.24
CA LEU A 209 6.14 12.26 -10.89
C LEU A 209 6.05 12.01 -9.38
N VAL A 210 5.52 10.85 -9.02
CA VAL A 210 5.57 10.31 -7.67
C VAL A 210 6.20 8.92 -7.72
N HIS A 211 7.32 8.76 -7.02
CA HIS A 211 8.21 7.60 -7.21
C HIS A 211 7.55 6.26 -6.87
N ASN A 212 6.78 6.18 -5.77
CA ASN A 212 6.11 4.93 -5.44
C ASN A 212 5.06 4.54 -6.48
N ALA A 213 4.24 5.49 -6.95
CA ALA A 213 3.20 5.22 -7.93
C ALA A 213 3.83 4.84 -9.26
N ASN A 214 4.84 5.59 -9.69
CA ASN A 214 5.59 5.30 -10.90
C ASN A 214 6.17 3.87 -10.91
N LEU A 215 6.85 3.47 -9.82
CA LEU A 215 7.41 2.13 -9.72
C LEU A 215 6.34 1.03 -9.58
N MET A 216 5.20 1.31 -8.94
CA MET A 216 4.06 0.37 -8.96
C MET A 216 3.57 0.14 -10.40
N GLY A 217 3.48 1.20 -11.22
CA GLY A 217 3.15 1.09 -12.63
C GLY A 217 4.20 0.33 -13.44
N ALA A 218 5.49 0.62 -13.21
CA ALA A 218 6.60 -0.07 -13.88
C ALA A 218 6.61 -1.57 -13.58
N ALA A 219 6.44 -1.95 -12.30
CA ALA A 219 6.40 -3.34 -11.89
C ALA A 219 5.18 -4.07 -12.49
N LEU A 220 4.00 -3.43 -12.53
CA LEU A 220 2.82 -4.01 -13.18
C LEU A 220 3.02 -4.17 -14.69
N ALA A 221 3.56 -3.16 -15.37
CA ALA A 221 3.82 -3.21 -16.81
C ALA A 221 4.82 -4.33 -17.16
N ALA A 222 5.93 -4.43 -16.42
CA ALA A 222 6.91 -5.50 -16.59
C ALA A 222 6.28 -6.88 -16.33
N ARG A 223 5.43 -6.99 -15.30
CA ARG A 223 4.70 -8.22 -14.98
C ARG A 223 3.75 -8.64 -16.11
N LEU A 224 2.99 -7.69 -16.65
CA LEU A 224 2.07 -7.92 -17.76
C LEU A 224 2.81 -8.34 -19.04
N ALA A 225 3.96 -7.72 -19.34
CA ALA A 225 4.78 -8.11 -20.48
C ALA A 225 5.30 -9.56 -20.35
N HIS A 226 5.53 -10.03 -19.12
CA HIS A 226 6.05 -11.36 -18.82
C HIS A 226 4.96 -12.46 -18.73
N THR A 227 3.66 -12.14 -18.86
CA THR A 227 2.61 -13.18 -18.79
C THR A 227 2.64 -14.13 -19.98
N GLY A 228 3.22 -13.72 -21.11
CA GLY A 228 3.25 -14.49 -22.35
C GLY A 228 1.91 -14.54 -23.11
N THR A 229 0.86 -13.87 -22.63
CA THR A 229 -0.48 -13.89 -23.23
C THR A 229 -0.77 -12.67 -24.11
N LEU A 230 0.11 -11.67 -24.09
CA LEU A 230 -0.05 -10.42 -24.84
C LEU A 230 0.59 -10.51 -26.23
N PRO A 231 0.03 -9.81 -27.24
CA PRO A 231 0.71 -9.61 -28.52
C PRO A 231 2.09 -8.98 -28.32
N ALA A 232 3.11 -9.46 -29.05
CA ALA A 232 4.49 -9.04 -28.88
C ALA A 232 4.68 -7.51 -28.92
N ALA A 233 4.00 -6.82 -29.84
CA ALA A 233 4.06 -5.36 -29.94
C ALA A 233 3.55 -4.64 -28.67
N LEU A 234 2.52 -5.18 -28.00
CA LEU A 234 2.00 -4.62 -26.75
C LEU A 234 2.92 -4.93 -25.57
N ALA A 235 3.45 -6.16 -25.50
CA ALA A 235 4.42 -6.56 -24.48
C ALA A 235 5.72 -5.71 -24.57
N ASN A 236 6.21 -5.44 -25.77
CA ASN A 236 7.38 -4.58 -25.97
C ASN A 236 7.12 -3.14 -25.50
N ARG A 237 5.97 -2.56 -25.84
CA ARG A 237 5.60 -1.21 -25.37
C ARG A 237 5.50 -1.12 -23.85
N LEU A 238 4.97 -2.16 -23.19
CA LEU A 238 4.95 -2.24 -21.73
C LEU A 238 6.36 -2.31 -21.14
N THR A 239 7.23 -3.11 -21.75
CA THR A 239 8.63 -3.27 -21.35
C THR A 239 9.38 -1.93 -21.47
N ASP A 240 9.24 -1.23 -22.59
CA ASP A 240 9.85 0.08 -22.82
C ASP A 240 9.37 1.13 -21.80
N ALA A 241 8.05 1.18 -21.57
CA ALA A 241 7.47 2.08 -20.56
C ALA A 241 7.96 1.77 -19.15
N ALA A 242 8.11 0.48 -18.81
CA ALA A 242 8.63 0.05 -17.52
C ALA A 242 10.11 0.40 -17.34
N HIS A 243 10.94 0.25 -18.39
CA HIS A 243 12.35 0.67 -18.37
C HIS A 243 12.47 2.17 -18.09
N GLY A 244 11.80 3.02 -18.88
CA GLY A 244 11.85 4.47 -18.69
C GLY A 244 11.37 4.91 -17.30
N ALA A 245 10.28 4.30 -16.82
CA ALA A 245 9.77 4.55 -15.48
C ALA A 245 10.76 4.17 -14.35
N VAL A 246 11.48 3.04 -14.50
CA VAL A 246 12.53 2.63 -13.56
C VAL A 246 13.69 3.62 -13.60
N GLU A 247 14.19 3.98 -14.78
CA GLU A 247 15.30 4.94 -14.96
C GLU A 247 15.00 6.28 -14.30
N VAL A 248 13.82 6.85 -14.54
CA VAL A 248 13.38 8.12 -13.94
C VAL A 248 13.36 8.06 -12.40
N SER A 249 13.07 6.89 -11.83
CA SER A 249 13.10 6.70 -10.38
C SER A 249 14.51 6.48 -9.85
N LEU A 250 15.37 5.77 -10.59
CA LEU A 250 16.78 5.61 -10.24
C LEU A 250 17.51 6.96 -10.20
N ASP A 251 17.27 7.82 -11.19
CA ASP A 251 17.80 9.19 -11.24
C ASP A 251 17.27 10.08 -10.10
N GLY A 252 16.09 9.76 -9.58
CA GLY A 252 15.49 10.45 -8.44
C GLY A 252 16.03 10.02 -7.07
N GLN A 253 16.86 8.97 -7.00
CA GLN A 253 17.44 8.53 -5.73
C GLN A 253 18.49 9.55 -5.24
N ARG A 254 18.36 9.98 -3.99
CA ARG A 254 19.32 10.87 -3.36
C ARG A 254 20.61 10.15 -2.96
N PRO A 255 21.73 10.87 -2.77
CA PRO A 255 22.99 10.28 -2.31
C PRO A 255 22.88 9.52 -0.97
N ASP A 256 21.93 9.89 -0.11
CA ASP A 256 21.66 9.22 1.18
C ASP A 256 20.83 7.93 1.04
N GLY A 257 20.51 7.51 -0.18
CA GLY A 257 19.71 6.33 -0.50
C GLY A 257 18.21 6.56 -0.51
N SER A 258 17.71 7.72 -0.07
CA SER A 258 16.28 7.99 -0.02
C SER A 258 15.70 8.36 -1.38
N TRP A 259 14.38 8.17 -1.52
CA TRP A 259 13.58 8.80 -2.57
C TRP A 259 12.69 9.87 -1.95
N PRO A 260 12.64 11.09 -2.52
CA PRO A 260 11.55 12.00 -2.19
C PRO A 260 10.21 11.35 -2.55
N TYR A 261 9.11 11.81 -1.97
CA TYR A 261 7.79 11.37 -2.39
C TYR A 261 7.57 11.62 -3.89
N GLY A 262 7.92 12.80 -4.39
CA GLY A 262 7.81 13.10 -5.83
C GLY A 262 8.66 14.29 -6.28
N ARG A 263 8.64 14.54 -7.59
CA ARG A 263 9.35 15.66 -8.23
C ARG A 263 8.49 16.92 -8.17
N GLY A 264 8.97 17.95 -7.47
CA GLY A 264 8.35 19.27 -7.43
C GLY A 264 8.27 19.92 -6.05
N PRO A 265 7.80 21.17 -5.98
CA PRO A 265 7.73 21.91 -4.72
C PRO A 265 6.86 21.20 -3.68
N ARG A 266 7.38 21.08 -2.44
CA ARG A 266 6.69 20.46 -1.29
C ARG A 266 6.47 18.93 -1.40
N LEU A 267 7.08 18.27 -2.39
CA LEU A 267 7.07 16.80 -2.55
C LEU A 267 8.36 16.12 -2.10
N GLY A 268 9.33 16.87 -1.57
CA GLY A 268 10.66 16.35 -1.18
C GLY A 268 10.72 15.59 0.16
N TRP A 269 9.59 15.30 0.79
CA TRP A 269 9.55 14.58 2.07
C TRP A 269 9.73 13.07 1.85
N VAL A 270 10.15 12.35 2.91
CA VAL A 270 10.37 10.90 2.90
C VAL A 270 9.57 10.28 4.04
N ASP A 271 8.76 9.26 3.74
CA ASP A 271 7.97 8.52 4.75
C ASP A 271 8.08 7.00 4.58
N GLY A 272 7.63 6.27 5.60
CA GLY A 272 7.87 4.83 5.71
C GLY A 272 7.17 4.00 4.65
N PHE A 273 5.86 4.12 4.48
CA PHE A 273 5.18 3.23 3.53
C PHE A 273 5.48 3.56 2.07
N HIS A 274 5.64 4.83 1.68
CA HIS A 274 5.99 5.14 0.29
C HIS A 274 7.40 4.67 -0.06
N THR A 275 8.38 4.84 0.84
CA THR A 275 9.72 4.27 0.63
C THR A 275 9.68 2.75 0.59
N GLY A 276 8.82 2.11 1.40
CA GLY A 276 8.61 0.66 1.31
C GLY A 276 8.08 0.22 -0.06
N TYR A 277 7.07 0.91 -0.58
CA TYR A 277 6.55 0.63 -1.93
C TYR A 277 7.60 0.86 -3.03
N VAL A 278 8.41 1.91 -2.93
CA VAL A 278 9.52 2.15 -3.86
C VAL A 278 10.49 0.95 -3.88
N LEU A 279 10.93 0.48 -2.71
CA LEU A 279 11.89 -0.62 -2.63
C LEU A 279 11.34 -1.94 -3.18
N LEU A 280 10.13 -2.33 -2.75
CA LEU A 280 9.48 -3.57 -3.21
C LEU A 280 9.26 -3.56 -4.73
N ARG A 281 8.83 -2.43 -5.28
CA ARG A 281 8.50 -2.33 -6.70
C ARG A 281 9.71 -2.12 -7.59
N LEU A 282 10.76 -1.45 -7.10
CA LEU A 282 12.03 -1.33 -7.81
C LEU A 282 12.68 -2.70 -7.99
N GLU A 283 12.71 -3.54 -6.94
CA GLU A 283 13.21 -4.91 -7.05
C GLU A 283 12.38 -5.73 -8.05
N GLN A 284 11.05 -5.69 -7.92
CA GLN A 284 10.16 -6.45 -8.79
C GLN A 284 10.33 -6.06 -10.26
N ALA A 285 10.31 -4.76 -10.57
CA ALA A 285 10.51 -4.26 -11.92
C ALA A 285 11.92 -4.58 -12.43
N GLY A 286 12.96 -4.32 -11.64
CA GLY A 286 14.35 -4.58 -12.02
C GLY A 286 14.60 -6.06 -12.35
N THR A 287 14.03 -6.97 -11.56
CA THR A 287 14.12 -8.42 -11.80
C THR A 287 13.46 -8.81 -13.12
N LEU A 288 12.22 -8.36 -13.36
CA LEU A 288 11.46 -8.70 -14.57
C LEU A 288 12.04 -8.10 -15.84
N LEU A 289 12.68 -6.93 -15.73
CA LEU A 289 13.31 -6.22 -16.85
C LEU A 289 14.79 -6.57 -17.05
N GLY A 290 15.41 -7.32 -16.14
CA GLY A 290 16.85 -7.59 -16.17
C GLY A 290 17.73 -6.36 -15.90
N VAL A 291 17.21 -5.35 -15.18
CA VAL A 291 17.96 -4.15 -14.78
C VAL A 291 18.65 -4.38 -13.44
N ASP A 292 19.98 -4.17 -13.37
CA ASP A 292 20.72 -4.27 -12.09
C ASP A 292 20.37 -3.10 -11.16
N VAL A 293 19.46 -3.37 -10.22
CA VAL A 293 19.02 -2.42 -9.19
C VAL A 293 19.64 -2.69 -7.81
N ARG A 294 20.63 -3.59 -7.71
CA ARG A 294 21.21 -4.03 -6.43
C ARG A 294 21.78 -2.89 -5.61
N ARG A 295 22.67 -2.07 -6.19
CA ARG A 295 23.29 -0.94 -5.48
C ARG A 295 22.26 0.12 -5.02
N PRO A 296 21.32 0.55 -5.88
CA PRO A 296 20.20 1.39 -5.45
C PRO A 296 19.38 0.80 -4.30
N LEU A 297 19.05 -0.49 -4.35
CA LEU A 297 18.32 -1.20 -3.29
C LEU A 297 19.10 -1.24 -1.98
N GLU A 298 20.40 -1.58 -2.01
CA GLU A 298 21.27 -1.60 -0.84
C GLU A 298 21.33 -0.24 -0.12
N ARG A 299 21.48 0.86 -0.88
CA ARG A 299 21.43 2.20 -0.30
C ARG A 299 20.05 2.53 0.26
N GLY A 300 19.00 2.17 -0.47
CA GLY A 300 17.63 2.45 -0.08
C GLY A 300 17.19 1.70 1.18
N VAL A 301 17.51 0.41 1.30
CA VAL A 301 17.22 -0.36 2.52
C VAL A 301 18.06 0.12 3.69
N ALA A 302 19.32 0.51 3.47
CA ALA A 302 20.15 1.10 4.52
C ALA A 302 19.56 2.42 5.04
N HIS A 303 19.04 3.27 4.16
CA HIS A 303 18.29 4.46 4.56
C HIS A 303 17.02 4.09 5.34
N TYR A 304 16.24 3.15 4.81
CA TYR A 304 14.97 2.72 5.38
C TYR A 304 15.12 2.25 6.83
N LEU A 305 16.02 1.28 7.05
CA LEU A 305 16.25 0.69 8.38
C LEU A 305 16.82 1.71 9.37
N ARG A 306 17.64 2.66 8.90
CA ARG A 306 18.29 3.67 9.76
C ARG A 306 17.35 4.79 10.19
N HIS A 307 16.49 5.27 9.29
CA HIS A 307 15.72 6.49 9.51
C HIS A 307 14.23 6.26 9.78
N LEU A 308 13.69 5.12 9.33
CA LEU A 308 12.25 4.81 9.45
C LEU A 308 11.94 3.80 10.55
N PHE A 309 12.90 3.54 11.45
CA PHE A 309 12.73 2.76 12.66
C PHE A 309 13.35 3.45 13.89
N ASP A 310 12.80 3.13 15.06
CA ASP A 310 13.35 3.41 16.38
C ASP A 310 13.43 2.09 17.16
N GLY A 311 14.55 1.39 17.04
CA GLY A 311 14.59 -0.03 17.38
C GLY A 311 13.53 -0.80 16.59
N PRO A 312 12.61 -1.57 17.22
CA PRO A 312 11.54 -2.26 16.51
C PRO A 312 10.33 -1.37 16.17
N LEU A 313 10.32 -0.11 16.59
CA LEU A 313 9.15 0.77 16.41
C LEU A 313 9.23 1.47 15.05
N PRO A 314 8.23 1.30 14.17
CA PRO A 314 8.20 2.05 12.91
C PRO A 314 8.04 3.55 13.16
N ARG A 315 8.78 4.35 12.40
CA ARG A 315 8.64 5.80 12.29
C ARG A 315 7.93 6.14 10.97
N TYR A 316 7.07 7.15 11.02
CA TYR A 316 6.38 7.60 9.81
C TYR A 316 7.31 8.43 8.93
N PHE A 317 7.94 9.49 9.44
CA PHE A 317 8.81 10.37 8.64
C PHE A 317 10.29 10.11 8.95
N ALA A 318 11.13 10.19 7.91
CA ALA A 318 12.59 10.06 8.05
C ALA A 318 13.23 11.24 8.81
N ASP A 319 12.57 12.41 8.83
CA ASP A 319 13.02 13.61 9.55
C ASP A 319 12.66 13.63 11.05
N GLY A 320 12.18 12.50 11.58
CA GLY A 320 11.87 12.33 13.00
C GLY A 320 10.54 12.92 13.46
N ARG A 321 9.76 13.58 12.57
CA ARG A 321 8.40 14.01 12.92
C ARG A 321 7.54 12.81 13.31
N SER A 322 6.87 12.91 14.46
CA SER A 322 6.01 11.84 14.95
C SER A 322 4.63 11.87 14.29
N ARG A 323 4.26 10.74 13.70
CA ARG A 323 2.90 10.43 13.26
C ARG A 323 2.70 8.92 13.39
N ARG A 324 1.52 8.50 13.84
CA ARG A 324 1.10 7.09 13.79
C ARG A 324 0.18 6.90 12.60
N ASP A 325 0.36 5.81 11.87
CA ASP A 325 -0.45 5.48 10.71
C ASP A 325 -0.48 3.97 10.51
N PRO A 326 -1.67 3.33 10.47
CA PRO A 326 -1.77 1.88 10.35
C PRO A 326 -1.12 1.32 9.09
N ASN A 327 -1.21 2.05 7.98
CA ASN A 327 -0.64 1.62 6.72
C ASN A 327 0.88 1.62 6.81
N ASN A 328 1.45 2.64 7.46
CA ASN A 328 2.89 2.72 7.72
C ASN A 328 3.37 1.55 8.58
N ASP A 329 2.67 1.26 9.67
CA ASP A 329 3.03 0.19 10.59
C ASP A 329 2.93 -1.19 9.90
N ALA A 330 1.87 -1.43 9.12
CA ALA A 330 1.73 -2.64 8.30
C ALA A 330 2.83 -2.77 7.23
N THR A 331 3.12 -1.70 6.49
CA THR A 331 4.19 -1.71 5.48
C THR A 331 5.56 -1.93 6.13
N ALA A 332 5.81 -1.42 7.33
CA ALA A 332 7.06 -1.68 8.05
C ALA A 332 7.23 -3.18 8.38
N VAL A 333 6.17 -3.87 8.82
CA VAL A 333 6.19 -5.33 9.00
C VAL A 333 6.50 -6.02 7.66
N ARG A 334 5.80 -5.64 6.58
CA ARG A 334 6.03 -6.18 5.23
C ARG A 334 7.47 -5.99 4.75
N MET A 335 8.06 -4.83 5.04
CA MET A 335 9.43 -4.48 4.70
C MET A 335 10.44 -5.28 5.52
N THR A 336 10.20 -5.54 6.80
CA THR A 336 11.09 -6.41 7.58
C THR A 336 11.03 -7.87 7.13
N ALA A 337 9.89 -8.36 6.66
CA ALA A 337 9.77 -9.67 6.04
C ALA A 337 10.63 -9.74 4.76
N TRP A 338 10.49 -8.74 3.88
CA TRP A 338 11.31 -8.61 2.68
C TRP A 338 12.81 -8.48 3.01
N ALA A 339 13.18 -7.66 3.99
CA ALA A 339 14.57 -7.49 4.41
C ALA A 339 15.16 -8.76 5.04
N THR A 340 14.33 -9.60 5.68
CA THR A 340 14.74 -10.90 6.21
C THR A 340 15.05 -11.87 5.07
N GLN A 341 14.19 -11.93 4.05
CA GLN A 341 14.39 -12.77 2.86
C GLN A 341 15.72 -12.47 2.17
N HIS A 342 16.14 -11.20 2.17
CA HIS A 342 17.38 -10.72 1.56
C HIS A 342 18.58 -10.68 2.52
N GLY A 343 18.41 -11.12 3.77
CA GLY A 343 19.50 -11.15 4.76
C GLY A 343 19.94 -9.79 5.31
N PHE A 344 19.21 -8.70 5.03
CA PHE A 344 19.50 -7.38 5.59
C PHE A 344 19.19 -7.29 7.10
N VAL A 345 18.22 -8.08 7.58
CA VAL A 345 17.88 -8.18 9.00
C VAL A 345 17.66 -9.64 9.40
N ARG A 346 17.81 -9.95 10.69
CA ARG A 346 17.49 -11.27 11.24
C ARG A 346 15.99 -11.40 11.49
N ALA A 347 15.46 -12.61 11.39
CA ALA A 347 14.06 -12.93 11.69
C ALA A 347 13.58 -12.42 13.07
N GLY A 348 14.47 -12.38 14.07
CA GLY A 348 14.16 -11.82 15.40
C GLY A 348 13.78 -10.34 15.37
N PHE A 349 14.38 -9.54 14.48
CA PHE A 349 14.00 -8.14 14.30
C PHE A 349 12.59 -8.01 13.75
N SER A 350 12.25 -8.79 12.72
CA SER A 350 10.90 -8.80 12.12
C SER A 350 9.82 -9.24 13.10
N ARG A 351 10.10 -10.22 13.97
CA ARG A 351 9.21 -10.60 15.08
C ARG A 351 9.05 -9.45 16.09
N ALA A 352 10.14 -8.76 16.44
CA ALA A 352 10.08 -7.62 17.35
C ALA A 352 9.27 -6.44 16.76
N VAL A 353 9.41 -6.16 15.46
CA VAL A 353 8.60 -5.16 14.75
C VAL A 353 7.14 -5.55 14.74
N LEU A 354 6.80 -6.81 14.42
CA LEU A 354 5.42 -7.29 14.50
C LEU A 354 4.85 -7.13 15.91
N ALA A 355 5.57 -7.54 16.95
CA ALA A 355 5.12 -7.40 18.33
C ALA A 355 4.90 -5.92 18.71
N ALA A 356 5.80 -5.03 18.31
CA ALA A 356 5.68 -3.59 18.53
C ALA A 356 4.47 -2.98 17.80
N VAL A 357 4.19 -3.46 16.59
CA VAL A 357 3.01 -3.08 15.80
C VAL A 357 1.75 -3.61 16.46
N VAL A 358 1.61 -4.91 16.72
CA VAL A 358 0.40 -5.51 17.35
C VAL A 358 0.09 -4.87 18.70
N HIS A 359 1.09 -4.55 19.52
CA HIS A 359 0.90 -3.86 20.80
C HIS A 359 0.24 -2.47 20.63
N ARG A 360 0.44 -1.80 19.49
CA ARG A 360 -0.23 -0.52 19.18
C ARG A 360 -1.68 -0.70 18.73
N TYR A 361 -2.12 -1.92 18.45
CA TYR A 361 -3.46 -2.26 17.95
C TYR A 361 -4.18 -3.20 18.93
N PRO A 362 -4.49 -2.76 20.16
CA PRO A 362 -5.24 -3.62 21.07
C PRO A 362 -6.61 -3.91 20.46
N GLY A 363 -6.88 -5.20 20.21
CA GLY A 363 -8.13 -5.69 19.64
C GLY A 363 -8.14 -5.92 18.11
N LEU A 364 -6.97 -5.98 17.45
CA LEU A 364 -6.91 -6.33 16.02
C LEU A 364 -7.59 -7.69 15.75
N GLY A 365 -8.67 -7.67 14.96
CA GLY A 365 -9.41 -8.87 14.62
C GLY A 365 -10.33 -9.40 15.73
N THR A 366 -10.60 -8.61 16.77
CA THR A 366 -11.57 -8.94 17.83
C THR A 366 -12.66 -7.87 17.89
N ASP A 367 -13.91 -8.26 18.14
CA ASP A 367 -15.02 -7.30 18.33
C ASP A 367 -14.94 -6.58 19.70
N THR A 368 -13.92 -6.85 20.52
CA THR A 368 -13.74 -6.23 21.83
C THR A 368 -13.25 -4.80 21.70
N ARG A 369 -13.99 -3.87 22.32
CA ARG A 369 -13.61 -2.46 22.46
C ARG A 369 -12.41 -2.37 23.42
N ALA A 370 -11.19 -2.32 22.92
CA ALA A 370 -10.03 -2.03 23.75
C ALA A 370 -10.15 -0.64 24.39
N GLY A 371 -10.04 -0.56 25.71
CA GLY A 371 -10.21 0.65 26.54
C GLY A 371 -9.05 1.66 26.45
N GLY A 372 -8.54 1.94 25.25
CA GLY A 372 -7.46 2.90 25.00
C GLY A 372 -7.96 4.20 24.34
N SER A 373 -7.27 5.31 24.59
CA SER A 373 -7.60 6.66 24.09
C SER A 373 -7.82 6.71 22.56
N PRO A 374 -8.91 7.33 22.07
CA PRO A 374 -9.55 7.02 20.77
C PRO A 374 -9.08 7.92 19.62
N ARG A 375 -7.77 8.21 19.48
CA ARG A 375 -7.33 8.97 18.29
C ARG A 375 -7.23 8.03 17.07
N ASN A 376 -8.01 8.33 16.04
CA ASN A 376 -8.00 7.64 14.74
C ASN A 376 -8.40 6.15 14.78
N ARG A 377 -9.24 5.72 15.74
CA ARG A 377 -9.74 4.32 15.80
C ARG A 377 -10.24 3.80 14.45
N SER A 378 -11.01 4.63 13.76
CA SER A 378 -11.55 4.32 12.43
C SER A 378 -10.47 4.03 11.39
N LEU A 379 -9.25 4.61 11.50
CA LEU A 379 -8.17 4.28 10.56
C LEU A 379 -7.62 2.88 10.81
N TRP A 380 -7.57 2.43 12.07
CA TRP A 380 -7.07 1.10 12.43
C TRP A 380 -8.08 -0.01 12.06
N GLU A 381 -9.37 0.33 12.04
CA GLU A 381 -10.46 -0.53 11.58
C GLU A 381 -10.75 -0.38 10.07
N SER A 382 -9.87 0.28 9.31
CA SER A 382 -10.04 0.42 7.87
C SER A 382 -9.61 -0.84 7.12
N PRO A 383 -10.48 -1.50 6.33
CA PRO A 383 -10.05 -2.62 5.50
C PRO A 383 -8.97 -2.22 4.49
N ARG A 384 -9.13 -1.08 3.81
CA ARG A 384 -8.18 -0.61 2.79
C ARG A 384 -6.88 -0.06 3.37
N TRP A 385 -6.96 0.68 4.48
CA TRP A 385 -5.81 1.42 5.01
C TRP A 385 -5.05 0.68 6.11
N SER A 386 -5.63 -0.37 6.69
CA SER A 386 -5.07 -1.09 7.84
C SER A 386 -5.10 -2.60 7.66
N ALA A 387 -6.29 -3.19 7.52
CA ALA A 387 -6.43 -4.65 7.59
C ALA A 387 -5.82 -5.38 6.39
N ALA A 388 -6.10 -4.95 5.15
CA ALA A 388 -5.53 -5.59 3.97
C ALA A 388 -4.00 -5.42 3.86
N PRO A 389 -3.42 -4.22 4.08
CA PRO A 389 -1.96 -4.08 4.17
C PRO A 389 -1.32 -4.94 5.25
N LEU A 390 -1.93 -5.03 6.43
CA LEU A 390 -1.40 -5.86 7.52
C LEU A 390 -1.56 -7.35 7.22
N LEU A 391 -2.64 -7.77 6.55
CA LEU A 391 -2.79 -9.14 6.07
C LEU A 391 -1.67 -9.50 5.07
N ASP A 392 -1.39 -8.65 4.09
CA ASP A 392 -0.24 -8.86 3.18
C ASP A 392 1.08 -8.97 3.94
N ALA A 393 1.30 -8.07 4.91
CA ALA A 393 2.49 -8.09 5.74
C ALA A 393 2.64 -9.39 6.55
N LEU A 394 1.55 -9.88 7.15
CA LEU A 394 1.55 -11.11 7.95
C LEU A 394 1.78 -12.34 7.09
N THR A 395 1.14 -12.47 5.93
CA THR A 395 1.36 -13.65 5.07
C THR A 395 2.75 -13.63 4.45
N ALA A 396 3.30 -12.46 4.13
CA ALA A 396 4.70 -12.33 3.70
C ALA A 396 5.68 -12.68 4.83
N LEU A 397 5.42 -12.22 6.06
CA LEU A 397 6.25 -12.54 7.21
C LEU A 397 6.21 -14.03 7.55
N HIS A 398 5.05 -14.67 7.47
CA HIS A 398 4.92 -16.11 7.69
C HIS A 398 5.82 -16.91 6.73
N ALA A 399 5.92 -16.50 5.46
CA ALA A 399 6.73 -17.19 4.45
C ALA A 399 8.25 -17.14 4.70
N VAL A 400 8.74 -16.19 5.50
CA VAL A 400 10.18 -16.00 5.75
C VAL A 400 10.61 -16.40 7.16
N LEU A 401 9.66 -16.71 8.05
CA LEU A 401 9.95 -17.20 9.39
C LEU A 401 10.18 -18.72 9.38
N PRO A 402 11.08 -19.25 10.23
CA PRO A 402 11.31 -20.69 10.34
C PRO A 402 9.99 -21.43 10.66
N GLY A 403 9.60 -22.38 9.81
CA GLY A 403 8.33 -23.13 9.89
C GLY A 403 7.24 -22.70 8.90
N GLY A 404 7.45 -21.65 8.10
CA GLY A 404 6.57 -21.29 6.97
C GLY A 404 6.82 -22.15 5.73
N PRO A 405 5.83 -22.38 4.85
CA PRO A 405 6.05 -23.03 3.57
C PRO A 405 6.99 -22.15 2.73
N HIS A 406 8.12 -22.71 2.29
CA HIS A 406 8.95 -22.06 1.27
C HIS A 406 8.08 -21.78 0.04
N PRO A 407 8.11 -20.56 -0.54
CA PRO A 407 7.42 -20.31 -1.79
C PRO A 407 8.01 -21.24 -2.86
N ALA A 408 7.14 -22.02 -3.50
CA ALA A 408 7.51 -22.71 -4.73
C ALA A 408 7.97 -21.65 -5.73
N ALA A 409 9.13 -21.87 -6.35
CA ALA A 409 9.57 -21.06 -7.47
C ALA A 409 8.44 -20.98 -8.51
N PRO A 410 8.25 -19.84 -9.22
CA PRO A 410 7.28 -19.75 -10.29
C PRO A 410 7.51 -20.92 -11.26
N ALA A 411 6.44 -21.67 -11.54
CA ALA A 411 6.51 -22.79 -12.46
C ALA A 411 7.02 -22.27 -13.80
N ALA A 412 8.21 -22.71 -14.21
CA ALA A 412 8.68 -22.50 -15.57
C ALA A 412 7.62 -23.08 -16.51
N ALA A 413 7.15 -22.27 -17.46
CA ALA A 413 6.25 -22.72 -18.50
C ALA A 413 6.85 -23.97 -19.17
N GLN A 414 6.15 -25.10 -19.06
CA GLN A 414 6.54 -26.29 -19.81
C GLN A 414 6.42 -25.98 -21.30
N PRO A 415 7.44 -26.28 -22.12
CA PRO A 415 7.32 -26.14 -23.57
C PRO A 415 6.26 -27.14 -24.04
N THR A 416 5.21 -26.61 -24.69
CA THR A 416 4.23 -27.39 -25.42
C THR A 416 4.94 -28.26 -26.44
N THR A 417 5.02 -29.56 -26.19
CA THR A 417 5.37 -30.54 -27.21
C THR A 417 4.25 -30.55 -28.23
N ALA A 418 4.51 -29.97 -29.40
CA ALA A 418 3.70 -30.15 -30.58
C ALA A 418 3.72 -31.64 -30.94
N ALA A 419 2.56 -32.29 -30.86
CA ALA A 419 2.35 -33.59 -31.48
C ALA A 419 1.99 -33.35 -32.95
N SER A 420 2.87 -33.85 -33.81
CA SER A 420 2.71 -34.08 -35.25
C SER A 420 1.58 -35.05 -35.58
#